data_AF-A0A4R1FAE5-F1
#
_entry.id   AF-A0A4R1FAE5-F1
#
_cell.length_a   1.000
_cell.length_b   1.000
_cell.length_c   1.000
_cell.angle_alpha   90.00
_cell.angle_beta   90.00
_cell.angle_gamma   90.00
#
_symmetry.space_group_name_H-M   'P 1'
#
loop_
_entity.id
_entity.type
_entity.pdbx_description
1 polymer ?
#
loop_
_entity_poly.entity_id
_entity_poly.type
_entity_poly.pdbx_seq_one_letter_code
_entity_poly.pdbx_strand_id
1 'polypeptide(L)'
;MKNKMTKRLFLSSMVAGALAMGTMASADSMCNKGGKHGKKGMDKSEFMQKRFDRMSTKLGLTDEQKTKVQELMQNHRNVMKPLRDEKRALRTEMMNLDPSASDFDAKVEDIANRESAIVRQTTIAQANKRKQMARILTPEQQAAKKAMHENRKSRHGKKRKYAE
;
A
#
# COMPACT_ATOMS: atom_id res chain seq x y z
N MET A 1 29.69 38.35 -14.04
CA MET A 1 29.20 38.99 -12.80
C MET A 1 27.68 38.88 -12.70
N LYS A 2 27.20 38.38 -11.56
CA LYS A 2 25.85 38.53 -10.96
C LYS A 2 24.71 37.60 -11.46
N ASN A 3 24.63 36.45 -10.77
CA ASN A 3 23.42 35.71 -10.40
C ASN A 3 22.21 36.60 -10.13
N LYS A 4 21.01 36.12 -10.49
CA LYS A 4 19.80 36.29 -9.67
C LYS A 4 18.94 35.02 -9.69
N MET A 5 19.20 34.16 -8.70
CA MET A 5 18.29 33.09 -8.28
C MET A 5 17.00 33.70 -7.75
N THR A 6 15.86 33.34 -8.35
CA THR A 6 14.53 33.64 -7.80
C THR A 6 14.14 32.56 -6.80
N LYS A 7 14.35 32.87 -5.51
CA LYS A 7 13.86 32.10 -4.36
C LYS A 7 12.33 32.07 -4.39
N ARG A 8 11.72 30.88 -4.51
CA ARG A 8 10.29 30.68 -4.26
C ARG A 8 10.11 30.12 -2.86
N LEU A 9 9.73 31.01 -1.95
CA LEU A 9 9.19 30.69 -0.62
C LEU A 9 7.85 29.96 -0.82
N PHE A 10 7.72 28.75 -0.28
CA PHE A 10 6.42 28.10 -0.13
C PHE A 10 6.03 28.05 1.35
N LEU A 11 4.84 28.60 1.57
CA LEU A 11 4.17 28.91 2.82
C LEU A 11 4.02 27.71 3.77
N SER A 12 4.28 28.00 5.04
CA SER A 12 3.77 27.28 6.20
C SER A 12 2.24 27.39 6.27
N SER A 13 1.53 26.27 6.46
CA SER A 13 0.14 26.27 6.91
C SER A 13 -0.03 25.30 8.08
N MET A 14 -0.04 25.91 9.25
CA MET A 14 -0.45 25.39 10.54
C MET A 14 -1.94 24.99 10.50
N VAL A 15 -2.29 23.80 10.97
CA VAL A 15 -3.68 23.42 11.28
C VAL A 15 -3.74 23.07 12.75
N ALA A 16 -4.44 23.91 13.51
CA ALA A 16 -4.91 23.67 14.86
C ALA A 16 -6.43 23.48 14.81
N GLY A 17 -6.98 22.61 15.65
CA GLY A 17 -8.42 22.46 15.83
C GLY A 17 -8.80 21.19 16.61
N ALA A 18 -9.06 21.37 17.90
CA ALA A 18 -9.43 20.36 18.89
C ALA A 18 -10.92 19.99 18.86
N LEU A 19 -11.30 18.85 19.47
CA LEU A 19 -12.37 18.74 20.47
C LEU A 19 -12.55 17.29 20.99
N ALA A 20 -13.00 17.19 22.23
CA ALA A 20 -13.00 16.03 23.12
C ALA A 20 -14.41 15.41 23.36
N MET A 21 -14.43 14.34 24.18
CA MET A 21 -15.56 13.60 24.79
C MET A 21 -16.15 12.46 23.92
N GLY A 22 -16.49 11.26 24.41
CA GLY A 22 -16.63 10.72 25.76
C GLY A 22 -16.74 9.17 25.77
N THR A 23 -16.97 8.62 26.96
CA THR A 23 -16.78 7.26 27.50
C THR A 23 -17.71 6.12 27.04
N MET A 24 -17.25 4.85 27.06
CA MET A 24 -17.73 3.74 27.93
C MET A 24 -17.04 2.39 27.61
N ALA A 25 -16.74 1.64 28.68
CA ALA A 25 -16.30 0.23 28.72
C ALA A 25 -17.53 -0.71 28.50
N SER A 26 -17.48 -2.04 28.28
CA SER A 26 -16.57 -3.12 28.60
C SER A 26 -16.90 -4.36 27.74
N ALA A 27 -15.98 -5.35 27.77
CA ALA A 27 -16.19 -6.80 27.65
C ALA A 27 -16.64 -7.39 26.29
N ASP A 28 -15.72 -8.12 25.64
CA ASP A 28 -15.85 -9.58 25.71
C ASP A 28 -14.49 -10.26 25.55
N SER A 29 -14.20 -11.13 26.50
CA SER A 29 -13.03 -11.99 26.53
C SER A 29 -13.47 -13.40 26.16
N MET A 30 -12.62 -14.04 25.35
CA MET A 30 -12.54 -15.48 25.08
C MET A 30 -13.30 -16.04 23.88
N CYS A 31 -12.55 -16.29 22.80
CA CYS A 31 -12.32 -17.68 22.39
C CYS A 31 -10.95 -17.83 21.69
N ASN A 32 -10.51 -19.08 21.64
CA ASN A 32 -9.15 -19.60 21.68
C ASN A 32 -8.63 -20.07 20.30
N LYS A 33 -7.32 -20.33 20.23
CA LYS A 33 -6.54 -21.19 19.31
C LYS A 33 -6.02 -20.61 17.99
N GLY A 34 -4.69 -20.45 17.93
CA GLY A 34 -3.92 -20.63 16.69
C GLY A 34 -2.54 -19.99 16.64
N GLY A 35 -1.49 -20.76 16.97
CA GLY A 35 -0.13 -20.51 16.46
C GLY A 35 0.86 -19.83 17.41
N LYS A 36 1.60 -20.64 18.19
CA LYS A 36 2.89 -20.25 18.77
C LYS A 36 3.92 -20.09 17.64
N HIS A 37 4.03 -18.89 17.08
CA HIS A 37 5.24 -18.43 16.40
C HIS A 37 5.68 -17.09 16.99
N GLY A 38 6.45 -17.16 18.07
CA GLY A 38 7.17 -16.03 18.63
C GLY A 38 8.22 -15.52 17.64
N LYS A 39 7.83 -14.57 16.80
CA LYS A 39 8.77 -13.59 16.26
C LYS A 39 8.41 -12.27 16.92
N LYS A 40 9.37 -11.67 17.64
CA LYS A 40 9.30 -10.25 18.06
C LYS A 40 8.69 -9.47 16.88
N GLY A 41 7.50 -8.93 17.08
CA GLY A 41 6.75 -8.24 16.05
C GLY A 41 7.54 -7.04 15.57
N MET A 42 8.23 -7.20 14.44
CA MET A 42 8.89 -6.08 13.79
C MET A 42 7.78 -5.11 13.35
N ASP A 43 7.90 -3.83 13.73
CA ASP A 43 6.92 -2.82 13.33
C ASP A 43 6.80 -2.84 11.80
N LYS A 44 5.56 -2.71 11.31
CA LYS A 44 5.25 -2.56 9.89
C LYS A 44 6.06 -1.41 9.27
N SER A 45 6.30 -0.33 10.02
CA SER A 45 7.14 0.79 9.57
C SER A 45 8.58 0.34 9.32
N GLU A 46 9.20 -0.30 10.31
CA GLU A 46 10.55 -0.84 10.26
C GLU A 46 10.67 -1.87 9.13
N PHE A 47 9.67 -2.72 8.95
CA PHE A 47 9.66 -3.75 7.92
C PHE A 47 9.68 -3.15 6.52
N MET A 48 8.90 -2.09 6.32
CA MET A 48 8.87 -1.35 5.05
C MET A 48 10.20 -0.65 4.81
N GLN A 49 10.82 -0.06 5.83
CA GLN A 49 12.14 0.55 5.74
C GLN A 49 13.20 -0.47 5.31
N LYS A 50 13.30 -1.63 5.99
CA LYS A 50 14.24 -2.69 5.59
C LYS A 50 14.00 -3.24 4.19
N ARG A 51 12.77 -3.17 3.67
CA ARG A 51 12.49 -3.53 2.27
C ARG A 51 12.94 -2.46 1.28
N PHE A 52 12.78 -1.19 1.64
CA PHE A 52 13.27 -0.07 0.85
C PHE A 52 14.80 -0.10 0.79
N ASP A 53 15.49 -0.21 1.93
CA ASP A 53 16.95 -0.22 1.98
C ASP A 53 17.54 -1.33 1.12
N ARG A 54 17.02 -2.55 1.25
CA ARG A 54 17.43 -3.68 0.40
C ARG A 54 17.19 -3.47 -1.09
N MET A 55 16.13 -2.75 -1.47
CA MET A 55 15.89 -2.41 -2.87
C MET A 55 16.88 -1.34 -3.33
N SER A 56 17.09 -0.31 -2.52
CA SER A 56 17.99 0.80 -2.81
C SER A 56 19.43 0.31 -3.03
N THR A 57 19.93 -0.57 -2.16
CA THR A 57 21.25 -1.19 -2.33
C THR A 57 21.33 -2.03 -3.60
N LYS A 58 20.31 -2.86 -3.89
CA LYS A 58 20.31 -3.73 -5.08
C LYS A 58 20.24 -2.98 -6.40
N LEU A 59 19.60 -1.81 -6.40
CA LEU A 59 19.52 -0.95 -7.58
C LEU A 59 20.63 0.08 -7.63
N GLY A 60 21.51 0.16 -6.61
CA GLY A 60 22.56 1.17 -6.53
C GLY A 60 21.98 2.60 -6.62
N LEU A 61 20.92 2.89 -5.87
CA LEU A 61 20.29 4.21 -5.92
C LEU A 61 21.19 5.27 -5.28
N THR A 62 21.32 6.43 -5.95
CA THR A 62 21.93 7.63 -5.35
C THR A 62 21.04 8.18 -4.23
N ASP A 63 21.57 9.07 -3.39
CA ASP A 63 20.79 9.66 -2.29
C ASP A 63 19.64 10.55 -2.80
N GLU A 64 19.84 11.24 -3.92
CA GLU A 64 18.77 11.98 -4.60
C GLU A 64 17.68 11.04 -5.14
N GLN A 65 18.08 9.91 -5.72
CA GLN A 65 17.13 8.89 -6.19
C GLN A 65 16.36 8.28 -5.02
N LYS A 66 17.03 7.95 -3.91
CA LYS A 66 16.39 7.41 -2.70
C LYS A 66 15.28 8.33 -2.19
N THR A 67 15.59 9.62 -2.08
CA THR A 67 14.64 10.65 -1.63
C THR A 67 13.40 10.69 -2.53
N LYS A 68 13.60 10.78 -3.85
CA LYS A 68 12.50 10.78 -4.84
C LYS A 68 11.68 9.49 -4.80
N VAL A 69 12.32 8.34 -4.59
CA VAL A 69 11.61 7.06 -4.47
C VAL A 69 10.79 6.99 -3.17
N GLN A 70 11.31 7.45 -2.04
CA GLN A 70 10.58 7.48 -0.78
C GLN A 70 9.34 8.33 -0.87
N GLU A 71 9.47 9.55 -1.41
CA GLU A 71 8.34 10.44 -1.65
C GLU A 71 7.29 9.79 -2.57
N LEU A 72 7.74 9.17 -3.68
CA LEU A 72 6.84 8.44 -4.58
C LEU A 72 6.12 7.29 -3.87
N MET A 73 6.80 6.54 -3.00
CA MET A 73 6.18 5.45 -2.23
C MET A 73 5.17 5.98 -1.21
N GLN A 74 5.47 7.11 -0.55
CA GLN A 74 4.59 7.75 0.42
C GLN A 74 3.32 8.29 -0.25
N ASN A 75 3.47 9.03 -1.35
CA ASN A 75 2.34 9.54 -2.12
C ASN A 75 1.46 8.40 -2.64
N HIS A 76 2.07 7.35 -3.18
CA HIS A 76 1.31 6.17 -3.62
C HIS A 76 0.63 5.45 -2.45
N ARG A 77 1.24 5.40 -1.27
CA ARG A 77 0.60 4.82 -0.07
C ARG A 77 -0.65 5.61 0.32
N ASN A 78 -0.60 6.93 0.26
CA ASN A 78 -1.74 7.79 0.58
C ASN A 78 -2.90 7.57 -0.40
N VAL A 79 -2.60 7.41 -1.70
CA VAL A 79 -3.60 7.06 -2.72
C VAL A 79 -4.18 5.66 -2.50
N MET A 80 -3.34 4.68 -2.18
CA MET A 80 -3.77 3.28 -2.05
C MET A 80 -4.46 2.94 -0.73
N LYS A 81 -4.25 3.72 0.33
CA LYS A 81 -4.82 3.45 1.66
C LYS A 81 -6.36 3.43 1.65
N PRO A 82 -7.07 4.48 1.20
CA PRO A 82 -8.53 4.48 1.19
C PRO A 82 -9.10 3.32 0.35
N LEU A 83 -8.53 3.05 -0.83
CA LEU A 83 -8.94 1.93 -1.69
C LEU A 83 -8.83 0.55 -1.01
N ARG A 84 -7.82 0.37 -0.15
CA ARG A 84 -7.63 -0.87 0.60
C ARG A 84 -8.61 -0.97 1.78
N ASP A 85 -8.85 0.15 2.44
CA ASP A 85 -9.76 0.22 3.57
C ASP A 85 -11.20 -0.03 3.08
N GLU A 86 -11.59 0.57 1.96
CA GLU A 86 -12.88 0.33 1.28
C GLU A 86 -13.01 -1.13 0.82
N LYS A 87 -12.00 -1.68 0.14
CA LYS A 87 -12.03 -3.10 -0.27
C LYS A 87 -12.15 -4.05 0.92
N ARG A 88 -11.61 -3.70 2.09
CA ARG A 88 -11.79 -4.49 3.31
C ARG A 88 -13.23 -4.38 3.82
N ALA A 89 -13.80 -3.17 3.83
CA ALA A 89 -15.18 -2.96 4.22
C ALA A 89 -16.14 -3.77 3.33
N LEU A 90 -15.98 -3.73 1.99
CA LEU A 90 -16.77 -4.52 1.05
C LEU A 90 -16.73 -6.04 1.33
N ARG A 91 -15.56 -6.55 1.72
CA ARG A 91 -15.43 -7.97 2.08
C ARG A 91 -16.19 -8.31 3.35
N THR A 92 -16.12 -7.44 4.35
CA THR A 92 -16.89 -7.60 5.58
C THR A 92 -18.39 -7.51 5.28
N GLU A 93 -18.81 -6.56 4.46
CA GLU A 93 -20.19 -6.39 4.01
C GLU A 93 -20.70 -7.67 3.32
N MET A 94 -19.96 -8.20 2.35
CA MET A 94 -20.27 -9.47 1.67
C MET A 94 -20.40 -10.65 2.65
N MET A 95 -19.48 -10.76 3.62
CA MET A 95 -19.52 -11.84 4.62
C MET A 95 -20.72 -11.75 5.57
N ASN A 96 -21.30 -10.56 5.73
CA ASN A 96 -22.41 -10.31 6.63
C ASN A 96 -23.77 -10.32 5.92
N LEU A 97 -23.81 -10.53 4.59
CA LEU A 97 -25.08 -10.66 3.88
C LEU A 97 -25.84 -11.91 4.34
N ASP A 98 -27.15 -11.76 4.51
CA ASP A 98 -28.06 -12.88 4.73
C ASP A 98 -28.46 -13.48 3.36
N PRO A 99 -28.06 -14.73 3.05
CA PRO A 99 -28.41 -15.37 1.79
C PRO A 99 -29.91 -15.63 1.59
N SER A 100 -30.71 -15.52 2.65
CA SER A 100 -32.17 -15.70 2.60
C SER A 100 -32.94 -14.39 2.39
N ALA A 101 -32.27 -13.24 2.45
CA ALA A 101 -32.90 -11.94 2.25
C ALA A 101 -33.36 -11.76 0.78
N SER A 102 -34.54 -11.17 0.59
CA SER A 102 -35.11 -10.95 -0.75
C SER A 102 -34.31 -9.96 -1.60
N ASP A 103 -33.44 -9.15 -0.99
CA ASP A 103 -32.57 -8.17 -1.65
C ASP A 103 -31.11 -8.64 -1.77
N PHE A 104 -30.82 -9.91 -1.48
CA PHE A 104 -29.46 -10.46 -1.48
C PHE A 104 -28.72 -10.22 -2.81
N ASP A 105 -29.33 -10.60 -3.93
CA ASP A 105 -28.70 -10.48 -5.26
C ASP A 105 -28.39 -9.02 -5.61
N ALA A 106 -29.30 -8.10 -5.28
CA ALA A 106 -29.08 -6.67 -5.50
C ALA A 106 -27.90 -6.11 -4.68
N LYS A 107 -27.74 -6.57 -3.43
CA LYS A 107 -26.59 -6.20 -2.59
C LYS A 107 -25.28 -6.79 -3.11
N VAL A 108 -25.31 -8.03 -3.59
CA VAL A 108 -24.15 -8.68 -4.23
C VAL A 108 -23.72 -7.90 -5.47
N GLU A 109 -24.68 -7.50 -6.31
CA GLU A 109 -24.41 -6.71 -7.51
C GLU A 109 -23.80 -5.34 -7.17
N ASP A 110 -24.34 -4.64 -6.18
CA ASP A 110 -23.77 -3.36 -5.72
C ASP A 110 -22.33 -3.50 -5.20
N ILE A 111 -22.07 -4.52 -4.36
CA ILE A 111 -20.71 -4.80 -3.87
C ILE A 111 -19.76 -5.11 -5.05
N ALA A 112 -20.20 -5.91 -6.01
CA ALA A 112 -19.40 -6.24 -7.20
C ALA A 112 -19.08 -4.98 -8.03
N ASN A 113 -20.05 -4.10 -8.22
CA ASN A 113 -19.87 -2.83 -8.92
C ASN A 113 -18.85 -1.94 -8.21
N ARG A 114 -18.95 -1.78 -6.88
CA ARG A 114 -17.96 -1.04 -6.08
C ARG A 114 -16.58 -1.68 -6.12
N GLU A 115 -16.47 -3.01 -6.03
CA GLU A 115 -15.19 -3.70 -6.15
C GLU A 115 -14.55 -3.47 -7.52
N SER A 116 -15.32 -3.48 -8.60
CA SER A 116 -14.82 -3.22 -9.96
C SER A 116 -14.19 -1.83 -10.09
N ALA A 117 -14.82 -0.81 -9.48
CA ALA A 117 -14.31 0.56 -9.46
C ALA A 117 -12.98 0.64 -8.70
N ILE A 118 -12.87 -0.02 -7.54
CA ILE A 118 -11.62 -0.09 -6.76
C ILE A 118 -10.50 -0.77 -7.56
N VAL A 119 -10.80 -1.87 -8.26
CA VAL A 119 -9.83 -2.59 -9.10
C VAL A 119 -9.32 -1.70 -10.23
N ARG A 120 -10.22 -0.97 -10.90
CA ARG A 120 -9.85 0.00 -11.94
C ARG A 120 -8.93 1.09 -11.38
N GLN A 121 -9.31 1.73 -10.28
CA GLN A 121 -8.52 2.81 -9.67
C GLN A 121 -7.15 2.31 -9.19
N THR A 122 -7.10 1.13 -8.58
CA THR A 122 -5.85 0.48 -8.16
C THR A 122 -4.92 0.22 -9.34
N THR A 123 -5.46 -0.25 -10.46
CA THR A 123 -4.69 -0.53 -11.67
C THR A 123 -4.05 0.74 -12.22
N ILE A 124 -4.83 1.82 -12.33
CA ILE A 124 -4.35 3.13 -12.78
C ILE A 124 -3.28 3.68 -11.82
N ALA A 125 -3.52 3.65 -10.51
CA ALA A 125 -2.55 4.12 -9.51
C ALA A 125 -1.23 3.34 -9.57
N GLN A 126 -1.31 2.02 -9.80
CA GLN A 126 -0.14 1.15 -9.92
C GLN A 126 0.63 1.41 -11.23
N ALA A 127 -0.05 1.69 -12.33
CA ALA A 127 0.57 2.10 -13.60
C ALA A 127 1.26 3.45 -13.46
N ASN A 128 0.60 4.43 -12.85
CA ASN A 128 1.15 5.77 -12.62
C ASN A 128 2.42 5.73 -11.76
N LYS A 129 2.41 4.96 -10.67
CA LYS A 129 3.63 4.74 -9.87
C LYS A 129 4.76 4.12 -10.70
N ARG A 130 4.46 3.11 -11.54
CA ARG A 130 5.48 2.48 -12.41
C ARG A 130 6.09 3.49 -13.37
N LYS A 131 5.26 4.31 -14.01
CA LYS A 131 5.67 5.39 -14.93
C LYS A 131 6.57 6.41 -14.22
N GLN A 132 6.17 6.90 -13.04
CA GLN A 132 6.96 7.87 -12.27
C GLN A 132 8.30 7.30 -11.80
N MET A 133 8.28 6.06 -11.32
CA MET A 133 9.48 5.35 -10.90
C MET A 133 10.46 5.13 -12.06
N ALA A 134 10.00 4.83 -13.27
CA ALA A 134 10.86 4.71 -14.44
C ALA A 134 11.58 6.03 -14.78
N ARG A 135 11.00 7.19 -14.44
CA ARG A 135 11.66 8.49 -14.62
C ARG A 135 12.76 8.78 -13.58
N ILE A 136 12.76 8.07 -12.45
CA ILE A 136 13.77 8.24 -11.40
C ILE A 136 14.99 7.35 -11.65
N LEU A 137 14.77 6.17 -12.24
CA LEU A 137 15.80 5.14 -12.44
C LEU A 137 16.49 5.27 -13.80
N THR A 138 17.79 5.00 -13.85
CA THR A 138 18.52 4.85 -15.12
C THR A 138 18.06 3.61 -15.88
N PRO A 139 18.32 3.50 -17.21
CA PRO A 139 17.98 2.31 -17.99
C PRO A 139 18.52 1.00 -17.39
N GLU A 140 19.75 1.00 -16.88
CA GLU A 140 20.41 -0.15 -16.27
C GLU A 140 19.71 -0.55 -14.98
N GLN A 141 19.35 0.43 -14.14
CA GLN A 141 18.60 0.21 -12.90
C GLN A 141 17.18 -0.32 -13.18
N GLN A 142 16.54 0.12 -14.27
CA GLN A 142 15.24 -0.41 -14.70
C GLN A 142 15.34 -1.87 -15.11
N ALA A 143 16.37 -2.25 -15.88
CA ALA A 143 16.64 -3.64 -16.26
C ALA A 143 16.88 -4.53 -15.03
N ALA A 144 17.73 -4.07 -14.10
CA ALA A 144 17.98 -4.77 -12.84
C ALA A 144 16.69 -4.97 -12.02
N LYS A 145 15.84 -3.93 -11.96
CA LYS A 145 14.55 -4.01 -11.28
C LYS A 145 13.59 -5.01 -11.95
N LYS A 146 13.56 -5.08 -13.28
CA LYS A 146 12.76 -6.06 -14.03
C LYS A 146 13.21 -7.49 -13.72
N ALA A 147 14.51 -7.76 -13.76
CA ALA A 147 15.09 -9.06 -13.41
C ALA A 147 14.76 -9.46 -11.96
N MET A 148 14.86 -8.52 -11.01
CA MET A 148 14.43 -8.76 -9.62
C MET A 148 12.96 -9.15 -9.50
N HIS A 149 12.08 -8.58 -10.34
CA HIS A 149 10.65 -8.89 -10.35
C HIS A 149 10.37 -10.28 -10.92
N GLU A 150 11.02 -10.64 -12.02
CA GLU A 150 10.91 -11.96 -12.65
C GLU A 150 11.42 -13.08 -11.72
N ASN A 151 12.56 -12.85 -11.06
CA ASN A 151 13.09 -13.78 -10.06
C ASN A 151 12.16 -13.96 -8.86
N ARG A 152 11.38 -12.94 -8.48
CA ARG A 152 10.36 -13.10 -7.44
C ARG A 152 9.17 -13.92 -7.92
N LYS A 153 8.71 -13.69 -9.17
CA LYS A 153 7.62 -14.45 -9.77
C LYS A 153 7.96 -15.94 -9.87
N SER A 154 9.14 -16.28 -10.37
CA SER A 154 9.58 -17.68 -10.54
C SER A 154 9.65 -18.44 -9.21
N ARG A 155 10.14 -17.79 -8.14
CA ARG A 155 10.16 -18.39 -6.79
C ARG A 155 8.77 -18.62 -6.21
N HIS A 156 7.81 -17.74 -6.50
CA HIS A 156 6.43 -17.90 -6.03
C HIS A 156 5.70 -19.01 -6.80
N GLY A 157 5.93 -19.11 -8.12
CA GLY A 157 5.40 -20.19 -8.95
C GLY A 157 5.92 -21.57 -8.53
N LYS A 158 7.22 -21.69 -8.20
CA LYS A 158 7.80 -22.95 -7.71
C LYS A 158 7.17 -23.40 -6.38
N LYS A 159 6.93 -22.48 -5.43
CA LYS A 159 6.31 -22.84 -4.15
C LYS A 159 4.87 -23.34 -4.26
N ARG A 160 4.09 -22.86 -5.23
CA ARG A 160 2.73 -23.39 -5.48
C ARG A 160 2.75 -24.83 -6.01
N LYS A 161 3.72 -25.17 -6.87
CA LYS A 161 3.84 -26.52 -7.45
C LYS A 161 4.23 -27.64 -6.48
N TYR A 162 4.69 -27.31 -5.26
CA TYR A 162 5.04 -28.29 -4.22
C TYR A 162 4.05 -28.25 -3.03
N ALA A 163 2.95 -27.50 -3.16
CA ALA A 163 1.88 -27.40 -2.17
C ALA A 163 0.56 -27.98 -2.69
N GLU A 164 0.59 -28.58 -3.87
CA GLU A 164 -0.43 -29.42 -4.51
C GLU A 164 0.08 -30.86 -4.47
#